data_AF-A0A1R1PHC5-F1
#
_entry.id   AF-A0A1R1PHC5-F1
#
_cell.length_a   1.000
_cell.length_b   1.000
_cell.length_c   1.000
_cell.angle_alpha   90.00
_cell.angle_beta   90.00
_cell.angle_gamma   90.00
#
_symmetry.space_group_name_H-M   'P 1'
#
loop_
_entity.id
_entity.type
_entity.pdbx_description
1 polymer ?
#
loop_
_entity_poly.entity_id
_entity_poly.type
_entity_poly.pdbx_seq_one_letter_code
_entity_poly.pdbx_strand_id
1 'polypeptide(L)'
;MTLFKRFRTALDVPRSYYKSKLLVGKVVSVADGDTIRVWHTPTIPYLLNPLLLFYDFLRFKLRSTNTQGKNTNKPSNTTKKISNSSGAIGNGSTVRGKDKKKLVLSENTISIRLYGIDAPEMAHFGKAQQPFARESKQYLSDMLLTNSRNTNTNSGTGTGMQTIGLSAFSRPSWFNDGKTVRFLPLKKDFYDRLVCLAYIRKPSTLFLKKHDISLELVRAGMAEIYSGKDVEFYSTKHKVALLTAQKIAKKRRLGIWSIDIKSYTSPLDFKKANRT
;
A
#
# COMPACT_ATOMS: atom_id res chain seq x y z
N MET A 1 0.40 28.72 -10.12
CA MET A 1 -0.19 27.36 -10.24
C MET A 1 0.93 26.33 -10.40
N THR A 2 1.30 25.56 -9.37
CA THR A 2 2.37 24.55 -9.49
C THR A 2 1.78 23.18 -9.85
N LEU A 3 1.52 22.95 -11.14
CA LEU A 3 0.99 21.68 -11.66
C LEU A 3 1.94 20.48 -11.40
N PHE A 4 3.22 20.76 -11.12
CA PHE A 4 4.29 19.77 -10.95
C PHE A 4 4.83 19.64 -9.51
N LYS A 5 4.23 20.34 -8.53
CA LYS A 5 4.72 20.27 -7.14
C LYS A 5 4.34 18.92 -6.53
N ARG A 6 5.36 18.18 -6.08
CA ARG A 6 5.15 16.99 -5.26
C ARG A 6 4.85 17.41 -3.81
N PHE A 7 3.71 16.99 -3.31
CA PHE A 7 3.39 16.97 -1.88
C PHE A 7 4.12 15.81 -1.18
N ARG A 8 4.84 16.10 -0.09
CA ARG A 8 5.59 15.06 0.64
C ARG A 8 4.74 14.50 1.78
N THR A 9 4.00 15.37 2.47
CA THR A 9 3.13 15.04 3.59
C THR A 9 1.69 15.48 3.32
N ALA A 10 0.77 15.07 4.19
CA ALA A 10 -0.62 15.53 4.17
C ALA A 10 -0.75 17.05 4.33
N LEU A 11 0.15 17.66 5.12
CA LEU A 11 0.18 19.10 5.40
C LEU A 11 0.52 19.92 4.16
N ASP A 12 1.28 19.36 3.23
CA ASP A 12 1.68 20.06 2.01
C ASP A 12 0.53 20.21 1.00
N VAL A 13 -0.56 19.46 1.16
CA VAL A 13 -1.69 19.45 0.21
C VAL A 13 -2.60 20.66 0.47
N PRO A 14 -2.70 21.62 -0.48
CA PRO A 14 -3.52 22.82 -0.29
C PRO A 14 -5.00 22.47 -0.18
N ARG A 15 -5.75 23.22 0.64
CA ARG A 15 -7.21 23.06 0.78
C ARG A 15 -7.97 23.18 -0.56
N SER A 16 -7.43 23.93 -1.52
CA SER A 16 -8.01 24.05 -2.87
C SER A 16 -8.03 22.75 -3.67
N TYR A 17 -7.31 21.70 -3.25
CA TYR A 17 -7.37 20.36 -3.85
C TYR A 17 -8.48 19.49 -3.25
N TYR A 18 -9.03 19.87 -2.09
CA TYR A 18 -9.97 19.04 -1.37
C TYR A 18 -11.29 19.02 -2.14
N LYS A 19 -11.84 17.82 -2.36
CA LYS A 19 -13.06 17.54 -3.14
C LYS A 19 -13.01 17.95 -4.62
N SER A 20 -11.92 18.58 -5.07
CA SER A 20 -11.80 19.17 -6.41
C SER A 20 -10.79 18.45 -7.32
N LYS A 21 -9.64 18.00 -6.78
CA LYS A 21 -8.52 17.50 -7.58
C LYS A 21 -8.08 16.12 -7.13
N LEU A 22 -8.08 15.19 -8.08
CA LEU A 22 -7.57 13.84 -7.89
C LEU A 22 -6.04 13.87 -7.89
N LEU A 23 -5.44 13.33 -6.84
CA LEU A 23 -4.00 13.13 -6.74
C LEU A 23 -3.65 11.69 -7.10
N VAL A 24 -2.39 11.46 -7.48
CA VAL A 24 -1.89 10.12 -7.83
C VAL A 24 -0.62 9.85 -7.05
N GLY A 25 -0.47 8.61 -6.60
CA GLY A 25 0.75 8.19 -5.95
C GLY A 25 0.92 6.68 -5.94
N LYS A 26 2.11 6.25 -5.55
CA LYS A 26 2.40 4.83 -5.31
C LYS A 26 2.26 4.52 -3.83
N VAL A 27 1.59 3.41 -3.52
CA VAL A 27 1.49 2.94 -2.14
C VAL A 27 2.87 2.47 -1.67
N VAL A 28 3.31 2.96 -0.52
CA VAL A 28 4.61 2.62 0.06
C VAL A 28 4.46 1.54 1.12
N SER A 29 3.45 1.70 1.97
CA SER A 29 3.15 0.78 3.05
C SER A 29 1.68 0.87 3.45
N VAL A 30 1.16 -0.21 4.03
CA VAL A 30 -0.12 -0.23 4.72
C VAL A 30 0.16 -0.13 6.22
N ALA A 31 -0.31 0.93 6.86
CA ALA A 31 -0.11 1.15 8.29
C ALA A 31 -1.08 0.28 9.09
N ASP A 32 -2.38 0.37 8.76
CA ASP A 32 -3.49 -0.31 9.42
C ASP A 32 -4.52 -0.82 8.40
N GLY A 33 -5.58 -1.49 8.84
CA GLY A 33 -6.64 -2.03 7.96
C GLY A 33 -7.43 -0.98 7.15
N ASP A 34 -7.29 0.30 7.48
CA ASP A 34 -7.93 1.43 6.79
C ASP A 34 -6.97 2.59 6.46
N THR A 35 -5.67 2.44 6.75
CA THR A 35 -4.70 3.54 6.66
C THR A 35 -3.49 3.14 5.84
N ILE A 36 -3.17 3.93 4.82
CA ILE A 36 -2.08 3.68 3.87
C ILE A 36 -1.13 4.86 3.76
N ARG A 37 0.14 4.60 3.47
CA ARG A 37 1.12 5.64 3.14
C ARG A 37 1.38 5.66 1.65
N VAL A 38 1.29 6.83 1.06
CA VAL A 38 1.41 7.03 -0.39
C VAL A 38 2.51 8.02 -0.71
N TRP A 39 3.39 7.63 -1.62
CA TRP A 39 4.34 8.53 -2.26
C TRP A 39 3.64 9.23 -3.41
N HIS A 40 3.33 10.50 -3.23
CA HIS A 40 2.70 11.30 -4.27
C HIS A 40 3.61 11.43 -5.49
N THR A 41 3.05 11.07 -6.64
CA THR A 41 3.67 11.22 -7.95
C THR A 41 2.85 12.26 -8.69
N PRO A 42 3.25 13.55 -8.71
CA PRO A 42 2.52 14.57 -9.45
C PRO A 42 2.37 14.06 -10.88
N THR A 43 1.13 13.93 -11.33
CA THR A 43 0.84 13.46 -12.68
C THR A 43 1.46 14.44 -13.65
N ILE A 44 2.45 14.01 -14.43
CA ILE A 44 2.62 14.56 -15.77
C ILE A 44 1.27 14.28 -16.45
N PRO A 45 0.52 15.29 -16.90
CA PRO A 45 -0.73 15.04 -17.57
C PRO A 45 -0.42 14.08 -18.72
N TYR A 46 -1.10 12.93 -18.76
CA TYR A 46 -1.01 11.93 -19.83
C TYR A 46 -1.44 12.47 -21.21
N LEU A 47 -1.61 13.79 -21.34
CA LEU A 47 -1.89 14.53 -22.55
C LEU A 47 -0.66 14.74 -23.46
N LEU A 48 0.56 14.47 -23.01
CA LEU A 48 1.76 14.70 -23.84
C LEU A 48 2.41 13.44 -24.42
N ASN A 49 1.92 12.23 -24.13
CA ASN A 49 2.58 11.04 -24.68
C ASN A 49 1.70 9.77 -24.79
N PRO A 50 0.99 9.53 -25.91
CA PRO A 50 0.30 8.25 -26.17
C PRO A 50 1.27 7.05 -26.18
N LEU A 51 2.56 7.29 -26.41
CA LEU A 51 3.65 6.32 -26.40
C LEU A 51 3.90 5.76 -24.97
N LEU A 52 3.61 6.52 -23.91
CA LEU A 52 3.71 6.03 -22.51
C LEU A 52 2.59 5.04 -22.15
N LEU A 53 1.37 5.27 -22.66
CA LEU A 53 0.27 4.30 -22.55
C LEU A 53 0.56 3.03 -23.37
N PHE A 54 1.20 3.20 -24.54
CA PHE A 54 1.70 2.08 -25.36
C PHE A 54 2.83 1.31 -24.66
N TYR A 55 3.77 1.98 -24.00
CA TYR A 55 4.85 1.34 -23.24
C TYR A 55 4.33 0.56 -22.02
N ASP A 56 3.37 1.10 -21.26
CA ASP A 56 2.73 0.36 -20.16
C ASP A 56 1.95 -0.87 -20.68
N PHE A 57 1.31 -0.75 -21.85
CA PHE A 57 0.65 -1.88 -22.53
C PHE A 57 1.64 -2.93 -23.04
N LEU A 58 2.74 -2.52 -23.70
CA LEU A 58 3.80 -3.42 -24.16
C LEU A 58 4.44 -4.15 -22.99
N ARG A 59 4.74 -3.42 -21.90
CA ARG A 59 5.34 -4.00 -20.69
C ARG A 59 4.40 -4.99 -20.01
N PHE A 60 3.09 -4.75 -20.03
CA PHE A 60 2.09 -5.71 -19.56
C PHE A 60 2.08 -6.97 -20.44
N LYS A 61 2.11 -6.81 -21.77
CA LYS A 61 2.08 -7.91 -22.74
C LYS A 61 3.35 -8.78 -22.67
N LEU A 62 4.52 -8.18 -22.48
CA LEU A 62 5.80 -8.86 -22.29
C LEU A 62 5.91 -9.60 -20.94
N ARG A 63 5.04 -9.27 -19.97
CA ARG A 63 4.98 -9.95 -18.67
C ARG A 63 4.08 -11.19 -18.69
N SER A 64 3.20 -11.31 -19.69
CA SER A 64 2.26 -12.44 -19.84
C SER A 64 2.86 -13.65 -20.54
N THR A 65 4.02 -13.51 -21.20
CA THR A 65 4.63 -14.57 -22.02
C THR A 65 5.74 -15.34 -21.31
N ASN A 66 6.15 -14.93 -20.10
CA ASN A 66 7.28 -15.57 -19.40
C ASN A 66 6.84 -16.54 -18.28
N THR A 67 5.65 -17.14 -18.43
CA THR A 67 5.16 -18.20 -17.55
C THR A 67 4.88 -19.46 -18.36
N GLN A 68 5.91 -20.01 -19.00
CA GLN A 68 5.96 -21.44 -19.32
C GLN A 68 7.41 -21.90 -19.49
N GLY A 69 7.83 -22.77 -18.57
CA GLY A 69 8.71 -23.92 -18.81
C GLY A 69 10.14 -23.68 -19.29
N LYS A 70 11.10 -24.09 -18.47
CA LYS A 70 11.91 -25.28 -18.79
C LYS A 70 12.62 -25.79 -17.54
N ASN A 71 12.07 -26.89 -17.05
CA ASN A 71 12.63 -27.78 -16.06
C ASN A 71 13.35 -28.88 -16.83
N THR A 72 14.67 -28.98 -16.75
CA THR A 72 15.43 -30.16 -17.19
C THR A 72 16.57 -30.40 -16.23
N ASN A 73 16.45 -31.47 -15.46
CA ASN A 73 17.53 -32.05 -14.66
C ASN A 73 18.67 -32.52 -15.56
N LYS A 74 19.92 -32.31 -15.13
CA LYS A 74 21.01 -33.27 -15.35
C LYS A 74 22.02 -33.13 -14.21
N PRO A 75 22.40 -34.22 -13.52
CA PRO A 75 23.43 -34.19 -12.51
C PRO A 75 24.80 -34.36 -13.16
N SER A 76 25.80 -33.66 -12.63
CA SER A 76 27.20 -34.06 -12.81
C SER A 76 28.01 -33.63 -11.60
N ASN A 77 28.42 -34.64 -10.84
CA ASN A 77 29.44 -34.58 -9.81
C ASN A 77 30.74 -34.05 -10.43
N THR A 78 31.41 -33.10 -9.79
CA THR A 78 32.87 -33.11 -9.69
C THR A 78 33.30 -32.37 -8.43
N THR A 79 33.97 -33.13 -7.58
CA THR A 79 34.77 -32.75 -6.42
C THR A 79 35.77 -31.65 -6.74
N LYS A 80 35.90 -30.65 -5.85
CA LYS A 80 37.21 -30.16 -5.40
C LYS A 80 37.12 -29.43 -4.07
N LYS A 81 37.78 -30.03 -3.09
CA LYS A 81 38.03 -29.61 -1.72
C LYS A 81 39.38 -28.89 -1.71
N ILE A 82 39.47 -27.60 -1.35
CA ILE A 82 40.75 -26.96 -0.98
C ILE A 82 40.53 -25.95 0.16
N SER A 83 41.09 -26.35 1.30
CA SER A 83 41.68 -25.67 2.47
C SER A 83 41.34 -24.22 2.88
N ASN A 84 41.17 -24.12 4.20
CA ASN A 84 41.36 -22.98 5.10
C ASN A 84 42.62 -22.15 4.82
N SER A 85 42.54 -20.85 5.10
CA SER A 85 43.64 -20.11 5.77
C SER A 85 43.14 -18.80 6.38
N SER A 86 43.27 -18.72 7.70
CA SER A 86 43.22 -17.52 8.53
C SER A 86 44.35 -16.53 8.17
N GLY A 87 44.15 -15.22 8.34
CA GLY A 87 45.26 -14.27 8.32
C GLY A 87 44.93 -12.78 8.21
N ALA A 88 45.09 -12.08 9.33
CA ALA A 88 45.67 -10.74 9.49
C ALA A 88 44.98 -9.47 8.91
N ILE A 89 44.53 -8.63 9.85
CA ILE A 89 44.92 -7.22 10.11
C ILE A 89 45.50 -6.43 8.92
N GLY A 90 44.80 -5.36 8.55
CA GLY A 90 45.33 -4.24 7.76
C GLY A 90 44.52 -2.96 7.99
N ASN A 91 45.11 -2.01 8.71
CA ASN A 91 44.60 -0.64 8.87
C ASN A 91 44.56 0.06 7.50
N GLY A 92 43.35 0.41 7.06
CA GLY A 92 43.13 1.20 5.84
C GLY A 92 42.06 2.24 6.07
N SER A 93 42.48 3.47 6.34
CA SER A 93 41.65 4.67 6.48
C SER A 93 40.93 4.95 5.17
N THR A 94 39.78 4.30 4.96
CA THR A 94 38.94 4.56 3.80
C THR A 94 38.06 5.77 4.08
N VAL A 95 38.25 6.82 3.29
CA VAL A 95 37.42 8.02 3.22
C VAL A 95 35.95 7.61 3.15
N ARG A 96 35.19 7.84 4.24
CA ARG A 96 33.75 7.56 4.32
C ARG A 96 33.02 8.46 3.31
N GLY A 97 32.57 7.85 2.21
CA GLY A 97 31.62 8.47 1.30
C GLY A 97 30.38 8.92 2.07
N LYS A 98 29.88 10.12 1.75
CA LYS A 98 28.68 10.74 2.35
C LYS A 98 27.56 9.71 2.52
N ASP A 99 27.26 9.33 3.76
CA ASP A 99 26.17 8.42 4.09
C ASP A 99 24.87 8.97 3.51
N LYS A 100 24.28 8.25 2.55
CA LYS A 100 22.96 8.58 2.00
C LYS A 100 21.94 8.46 3.13
N LYS A 101 21.57 9.58 3.75
CA LYS A 101 20.58 9.64 4.84
C LYS A 101 19.30 8.91 4.41
N LYS A 102 18.97 7.82 5.11
CA LYS A 102 17.78 6.99 4.86
C LYS A 102 16.53 7.88 4.99
N LEU A 103 15.70 7.92 3.94
CA LEU A 103 14.48 8.73 3.94
C LEU A 103 13.51 8.24 5.03
N VAL A 104 13.09 9.15 5.91
CA VAL A 104 12.03 8.90 6.89
C VAL A 104 10.69 8.87 6.16
N LEU A 105 9.91 7.80 6.37
CA LEU A 105 8.64 7.60 5.67
C LEU A 105 7.61 8.68 6.01
N SER A 106 7.49 9.08 7.27
CA SER A 106 6.54 10.09 7.72
C SER A 106 6.74 11.45 7.06
N GLU A 107 7.98 11.82 6.75
CA GLU A 107 8.35 13.10 6.15
C GLU A 107 8.22 13.13 4.63
N ASN A 108 8.12 11.96 3.99
CA ASN A 108 8.18 11.83 2.53
C ASN A 108 6.98 11.12 1.92
N THR A 109 6.03 10.68 2.75
CA THR A 109 4.79 10.03 2.32
C THR A 109 3.57 10.69 2.93
N ILE A 110 2.51 10.74 2.15
CA ILE A 110 1.20 11.20 2.57
C ILE A 110 0.52 10.05 3.31
N SER A 111 0.17 10.26 4.57
CA SER A 111 -0.68 9.33 5.32
C SER A 111 -2.13 9.54 4.89
N ILE A 112 -2.78 8.48 4.42
CA ILE A 112 -4.14 8.50 3.91
C ILE A 112 -5.00 7.56 4.76
N ARG A 113 -6.06 8.09 5.36
CA ARG A 113 -7.15 7.33 5.95
C ARG A 113 -8.22 7.09 4.88
N LEU A 114 -8.59 5.84 4.68
CA LEU A 114 -9.64 5.47 3.74
C LEU A 114 -10.99 6.01 4.23
N TYR A 115 -11.71 6.63 3.30
CA TYR A 115 -12.96 7.30 3.61
C TYR A 115 -14.08 6.33 3.98
N GLY A 116 -14.89 6.72 4.97
CA GLY A 116 -16.22 6.16 5.22
C GLY A 116 -16.24 4.78 5.86
N ILE A 117 -15.07 4.27 6.25
CA ILE A 117 -14.90 2.93 6.82
C ILE A 117 -14.04 3.00 8.08
N ASP A 118 -14.15 1.96 8.89
CA ASP A 118 -13.30 1.71 10.05
C ASP A 118 -12.95 0.22 10.06
N ALA A 119 -11.65 -0.07 10.11
CA ALA A 119 -11.17 -1.44 10.20
C ALA A 119 -10.94 -1.85 11.66
N PRO A 120 -10.97 -3.16 11.98
CA PRO A 120 -10.62 -3.62 13.32
C PRO A 120 -9.20 -3.19 13.71
N GLU A 121 -9.05 -2.75 14.94
CA GLU A 121 -7.82 -2.16 15.47
C GLU A 121 -6.74 -3.22 15.74
N MET A 122 -5.52 -2.90 15.33
CA MET A 122 -4.34 -3.72 15.62
C MET A 122 -3.88 -3.54 17.08
N ALA A 123 -3.13 -4.52 17.57
CA ALA A 123 -2.45 -4.40 18.86
C ALA A 123 -1.52 -3.17 18.84
N HIS A 124 -1.64 -2.33 19.87
CA HIS A 124 -0.86 -1.11 19.97
C HIS A 124 -0.61 -0.74 21.43
N PHE A 125 0.64 -0.40 21.77
CA PHE A 125 1.05 0.04 23.13
C PHE A 125 0.51 -0.84 24.27
N GLY A 126 0.71 -2.16 24.16
CA GLY A 126 0.28 -3.12 25.19
C GLY A 126 -1.22 -3.47 25.15
N LYS A 127 -2.02 -2.82 24.30
CA LYS A 127 -3.44 -3.16 24.10
C LYS A 127 -3.58 -4.35 23.16
N ALA A 128 -4.53 -5.23 23.48
CA ALA A 128 -4.85 -6.38 22.66
C ALA A 128 -5.38 -5.96 21.28
N GLN A 129 -5.10 -6.77 20.26
CA GLN A 129 -5.70 -6.58 18.93
C GLN A 129 -7.17 -6.99 18.93
N GLN A 130 -7.96 -6.36 18.07
CA GLN A 130 -9.30 -6.86 17.77
C GLN A 130 -9.25 -8.12 16.90
N PRO A 131 -10.27 -8.99 16.99
CA PRO A 131 -10.45 -10.05 16.00
C PRO A 131 -10.48 -9.49 14.57
N PHE A 132 -9.91 -10.22 13.60
CA PHE A 132 -9.81 -9.83 12.19
C PHE A 132 -8.95 -8.59 11.87
N ALA A 133 -8.29 -7.97 12.85
CA ALA A 133 -7.43 -6.80 12.60
C ALA A 133 -6.25 -7.13 11.68
N ARG A 134 -5.61 -8.29 11.90
CA ARG A 134 -4.47 -8.75 11.09
C ARG A 134 -4.91 -9.09 9.67
N GLU A 135 -6.03 -9.80 9.54
CA GLU A 135 -6.63 -10.24 8.29
C GLU A 135 -7.05 -9.05 7.44
N SER A 136 -7.68 -8.04 8.05
CA SER A 136 -8.07 -6.80 7.38
C SER A 136 -6.87 -6.05 6.81
N LYS A 137 -5.80 -5.87 7.61
CA LYS A 137 -4.55 -5.26 7.16
C LYS A 137 -3.86 -6.07 6.06
N GLN A 138 -3.84 -7.41 6.18
CA GLN A 138 -3.26 -8.28 5.18
C GLN A 138 -4.03 -8.17 3.86
N TYR A 139 -5.36 -8.20 3.91
CA TYR A 139 -6.23 -8.05 2.74
C TYR A 139 -5.96 -6.72 2.01
N LEU A 140 -5.85 -5.61 2.75
CA LEU A 140 -5.50 -4.31 2.17
C LEU A 140 -4.08 -4.32 1.57
N SER A 141 -3.13 -5.00 2.23
CA SER A 141 -1.75 -5.14 1.77
C SER A 141 -1.67 -5.93 0.46
N ASP A 142 -2.34 -7.08 0.36
CA ASP A 142 -2.39 -7.89 -0.87
C ASP A 142 -3.08 -7.14 -2.02
N MET A 143 -4.08 -6.32 -1.67
CA MET A 143 -4.76 -5.48 -2.65
C MET A 143 -3.87 -4.36 -3.18
N LEU A 144 -2.95 -3.79 -2.39
CA LEU A 144 -2.22 -2.56 -2.75
C LEU A 144 -0.73 -2.72 -2.99
N LEU A 145 -0.13 -3.77 -2.47
CA LEU A 145 1.27 -4.10 -2.63
C LEU A 145 1.40 -5.32 -3.55
N THR A 146 2.45 -5.34 -4.34
CA THR A 146 2.86 -6.48 -5.15
C THR A 146 3.66 -7.39 -4.23
N ASN A 147 3.35 -8.69 -4.22
CA ASN A 147 4.02 -9.69 -3.37
C ASN A 147 5.51 -9.87 -3.74
N SER A 148 6.36 -8.88 -3.44
CA SER A 148 7.82 -9.02 -3.43
C SER A 148 8.35 -9.31 -2.01
N ARG A 149 7.48 -9.69 -1.08
CA ARG A 149 7.85 -10.13 0.28
C ARG A 149 7.34 -11.53 0.62
N ASN A 150 7.04 -12.34 -0.40
CA ASN A 150 6.93 -13.77 -0.17
C ASN A 150 8.32 -14.38 -0.40
N THR A 151 9.15 -14.35 0.64
CA THR A 151 10.13 -15.39 1.01
C THR A 151 10.85 -14.98 2.29
N ASN A 152 10.74 -15.88 3.28
CA ASN A 152 11.62 -16.06 4.44
C ASN A 152 11.17 -15.47 5.78
N THR A 153 10.18 -16.13 6.40
CA THR A 153 10.50 -16.79 7.67
C THR A 153 11.52 -17.89 7.38
N ASN A 154 12.80 -17.54 7.40
CA ASN A 154 13.96 -18.37 7.67
C ASN A 154 15.20 -17.48 7.54
N SER A 155 15.89 -17.30 8.66
CA SER A 155 17.26 -16.79 8.73
C SER A 155 18.15 -17.52 7.71
N GLY A 156 18.66 -16.79 6.73
CA GLY A 156 19.58 -17.33 5.72
C GLY A 156 20.16 -16.21 4.86
N THR A 157 21.47 -16.01 5.01
CA THR A 157 22.32 -15.08 4.26
C THR A 157 22.30 -15.35 2.75
N GLY A 158 22.11 -14.31 1.94
CA GLY A 158 22.21 -14.41 0.48
C GLY A 158 22.43 -13.05 -0.19
N THR A 159 23.66 -12.79 -0.60
CA THR A 159 24.12 -11.63 -1.38
C THR A 159 23.64 -11.72 -2.83
N GLY A 160 22.88 -10.73 -3.29
CA GLY A 160 22.38 -10.61 -4.66
C GLY A 160 22.85 -9.32 -5.35
N MET A 161 23.45 -9.50 -6.51
CA MET A 161 24.19 -8.56 -7.37
C MET A 161 23.31 -7.42 -7.94
N GLN A 162 23.79 -6.16 -7.91
CA GLN A 162 23.09 -4.98 -8.45
C GLN A 162 23.39 -4.77 -9.95
N THR A 163 22.37 -4.83 -10.81
CA THR A 163 22.47 -4.34 -12.20
C THR A 163 22.30 -2.83 -12.27
N ILE A 164 23.32 -2.19 -12.82
CA ILE A 164 23.47 -0.77 -13.16
C ILE A 164 22.53 -0.36 -14.31
N GLY A 165 21.76 0.72 -14.15
CA GLY A 165 20.91 1.28 -15.20
C GLY A 165 20.28 2.64 -14.85
N LEU A 166 20.84 3.71 -15.43
CA LEU A 166 20.33 5.10 -15.56
C LEU A 166 19.65 5.75 -14.33
N SER A 167 20.49 6.35 -13.47
CA SER A 167 20.12 7.18 -12.34
C SER A 167 19.98 8.66 -12.70
N ALA A 168 18.78 9.23 -12.59
CA ALA A 168 18.59 10.67 -12.37
C ALA A 168 17.65 10.99 -11.19
N PHE A 169 17.13 9.98 -10.48
CA PHE A 169 16.48 10.15 -9.17
C PHE A 169 16.69 8.86 -8.39
N SER A 170 17.33 8.91 -7.21
CA SER A 170 17.53 7.72 -6.37
C SER A 170 16.16 7.22 -5.88
N ARG A 171 15.53 6.33 -6.66
CA ARG A 171 14.25 5.71 -6.33
C ARG A 171 14.47 4.73 -5.17
N PRO A 172 13.73 4.84 -4.04
CA PRO A 172 13.82 3.86 -2.96
C PRO A 172 13.45 2.46 -3.45
N SER A 173 14.06 1.41 -2.88
CA SER A 173 13.88 0.01 -3.31
C SER A 173 12.41 -0.45 -3.36
N TRP A 174 11.57 0.07 -2.46
CA TRP A 174 10.13 -0.22 -2.39
C TRP A 174 9.29 0.40 -3.53
N PHE A 175 9.87 1.30 -4.34
CA PHE A 175 9.10 2.09 -5.33
C PHE A 175 8.42 1.22 -6.40
N ASN A 176 8.88 0.00 -6.63
CA ASN A 176 8.29 -0.92 -7.60
C ASN A 176 7.26 -1.89 -7.00
N ASP A 177 7.18 -1.97 -5.68
CA ASP A 177 6.32 -2.94 -5.00
C ASP A 177 4.88 -2.40 -4.86
N GLY A 178 4.72 -1.08 -4.76
CA GLY A 178 3.41 -0.43 -4.61
C GLY A 178 2.60 -0.30 -5.89
N LYS A 179 1.30 -0.61 -5.82
CA LYS A 179 0.34 -0.25 -6.87
C LYS A 179 0.12 1.26 -6.89
N THR A 180 -0.23 1.77 -8.07
CA THR A 180 -0.62 3.18 -8.25
C THR A 180 -2.06 3.38 -7.78
N VAL A 181 -2.23 4.29 -6.83
CA VAL A 181 -3.53 4.69 -6.29
C VAL A 181 -3.83 6.11 -6.72
N ARG A 182 -5.09 6.34 -7.11
CA ARG A 182 -5.63 7.69 -7.31
C ARG A 182 -6.52 8.03 -6.13
N PHE A 183 -6.33 9.19 -5.52
CA PHE A 183 -7.03 9.55 -4.30
C PHE A 183 -7.53 11.00 -4.35
N LEU A 184 -8.75 11.21 -3.88
CA LEU A 184 -9.39 12.52 -3.77
C LEU A 184 -9.39 12.90 -2.29
N PRO A 185 -8.62 13.92 -1.87
CA PRO A 185 -8.66 14.40 -0.49
C PRO A 185 -10.02 15.01 -0.20
N LEU A 186 -10.66 14.61 0.90
CA LEU A 186 -11.95 15.16 1.35
C LEU A 186 -11.73 16.18 2.47
N LYS A 187 -10.96 15.77 3.48
CA LYS A 187 -10.61 16.56 4.66
C LYS A 187 -9.32 16.06 5.28
N LYS A 188 -8.81 16.80 6.27
CA LYS A 188 -7.70 16.39 7.14
C LYS A 188 -8.28 15.95 8.50
N ASP A 189 -7.75 14.88 9.08
CA ASP A 189 -8.10 14.47 10.44
C ASP A 189 -7.18 15.09 11.50
N PHE A 190 -7.46 14.80 12.78
CA PHE A 190 -6.66 15.29 13.91
C PHE A 190 -5.27 14.65 14.02
N TYR A 191 -5.00 13.57 13.28
CA TYR A 191 -3.73 12.84 13.26
C TYR A 191 -2.88 13.24 12.04
N ASP A 192 -3.20 14.36 11.40
CA ASP A 192 -2.58 14.85 10.17
C ASP A 192 -2.58 13.81 9.03
N ARG A 193 -3.61 12.96 8.97
CA ARG A 193 -3.89 12.10 7.82
C ARG A 193 -4.90 12.78 6.92
N LEU A 194 -4.75 12.56 5.61
CA LEU A 194 -5.80 12.93 4.67
C LEU A 194 -6.87 11.85 4.63
N VAL A 195 -8.11 12.23 4.90
CA VAL A 195 -9.26 11.37 4.65
C VAL A 195 -9.57 11.44 3.16
N CYS A 196 -9.38 10.32 2.47
CA CYS A 196 -9.48 10.29 1.02
C CYS A 196 -10.41 9.19 0.51
N LEU A 197 -11.14 9.53 -0.56
CA LEU A 197 -11.72 8.54 -1.45
C LEU A 197 -10.62 8.03 -2.38
N ALA A 198 -10.31 6.73 -2.34
CA ALA A 198 -9.15 6.16 -3.00
C ALA A 198 -9.52 5.01 -3.95
N TYR A 199 -8.84 4.97 -5.10
CA TYR A 199 -9.11 4.05 -6.19
C TYR A 199 -7.86 3.38 -6.71
N ILE A 200 -7.98 2.09 -7.05
CA ILE A 200 -7.00 1.38 -7.89
C ILE A 200 -7.52 1.24 -9.32
N ARG A 201 -6.60 1.25 -10.28
CA ARG A 201 -6.87 0.91 -11.68
C ARG A 201 -6.54 -0.58 -11.89
N LYS A 202 -7.46 -1.35 -12.47
CA LYS A 202 -7.11 -2.69 -12.98
C LYS A 202 -6.55 -2.56 -14.40
N PRO A 203 -5.33 -3.04 -14.67
CA PRO A 203 -4.74 -2.95 -16.01
C PRO A 203 -5.45 -3.86 -17.03
N SER A 204 -6.18 -4.89 -16.57
CA SER A 204 -6.82 -5.90 -17.43
C SER A 204 -8.19 -5.52 -18.00
N THR A 205 -8.76 -4.37 -17.65
CA THR A 205 -10.08 -3.96 -18.19
C THR A 205 -9.89 -2.94 -19.31
N LEU A 206 -10.33 -3.32 -20.53
CA LEU A 206 -10.46 -2.40 -21.67
C LEU A 206 -11.30 -1.14 -21.32
N PHE A 207 -12.17 -1.25 -20.32
CA PHE A 207 -13.11 -0.23 -19.86
C PHE A 207 -12.74 0.49 -18.54
N LEU A 208 -11.46 0.80 -18.29
CA LEU A 208 -10.99 1.76 -17.25
C LEU A 208 -11.75 1.74 -15.89
N LYS A 209 -12.22 0.58 -15.42
CA LYS A 209 -13.12 0.55 -14.25
C LYS A 209 -12.34 0.95 -13.00
N LYS A 210 -12.80 2.01 -12.34
CA LYS A 210 -12.24 2.47 -11.06
C LYS A 210 -12.76 1.54 -9.97
N HIS A 211 -11.85 0.96 -9.20
CA HIS A 211 -12.19 0.15 -8.03
C HIS A 211 -11.98 0.98 -6.78
N ASP A 212 -13.07 1.33 -6.10
CA ASP A 212 -13.07 2.00 -4.80
C ASP A 212 -12.55 1.03 -3.73
N ILE A 213 -11.46 1.43 -3.07
CA ILE A 213 -10.75 0.61 -2.07
C ILE A 213 -11.63 0.43 -0.82
N SER A 214 -12.29 1.50 -0.35
CA SER A 214 -13.15 1.43 0.85
C SER A 214 -14.32 0.48 0.62
N LEU A 215 -14.92 0.55 -0.57
CA LEU A 215 -16.04 -0.30 -0.95
C LEU A 215 -15.63 -1.78 -1.02
N GLU A 216 -14.42 -2.09 -1.47
CA GLU A 216 -13.93 -3.46 -1.54
C GLU A 216 -13.72 -4.06 -0.14
N LEU A 217 -13.14 -3.30 0.78
CA LEU A 217 -12.96 -3.72 2.17
C LEU A 217 -14.30 -4.05 2.85
N VAL A 218 -15.31 -3.20 2.65
CA VAL A 218 -16.65 -3.44 3.20
C VAL A 218 -17.32 -4.65 2.54
N ARG A 219 -17.18 -4.82 1.22
CA ARG A 219 -17.72 -5.99 0.50
C ARG A 219 -17.13 -7.31 1.00
N ALA A 220 -15.84 -7.32 1.32
CA ALA A 220 -15.15 -8.49 1.87
C ALA A 220 -15.44 -8.71 3.36
N GLY A 221 -16.13 -7.79 4.04
CA GLY A 221 -16.33 -7.84 5.48
C GLY A 221 -15.05 -7.56 6.28
N MET A 222 -14.05 -6.90 5.69
CA MET A 222 -12.79 -6.54 6.36
C MET A 222 -12.87 -5.21 7.11
N ALA A 223 -13.92 -4.44 6.88
CA ALA A 223 -14.17 -3.17 7.55
C ALA A 223 -15.67 -2.92 7.73
N GLU A 224 -15.98 -2.14 8.75
CA GLU A 224 -17.31 -1.60 9.05
C GLU A 224 -17.44 -0.18 8.47
N ILE A 225 -18.65 0.27 8.17
CA ILE A 225 -18.92 1.67 7.83
C ILE A 225 -18.77 2.54 9.08
N TYR A 226 -17.92 3.56 8.99
CA TYR A 226 -17.68 4.47 10.10
C TYR A 226 -18.94 5.29 10.43
N SER A 227 -19.33 5.29 11.71
CA SER A 227 -20.56 5.90 12.24
C SER A 227 -20.28 7.07 13.21
N GLY A 228 -19.06 7.60 13.25
CA GLY A 228 -18.69 8.70 14.15
C GLY A 228 -19.25 10.07 13.76
N LYS A 229 -19.11 11.05 14.67
CA LYS A 229 -19.67 12.41 14.53
C LYS A 229 -19.20 13.17 13.29
N ASP A 230 -17.98 12.89 12.85
CA ASP A 230 -17.33 13.56 11.73
C ASP A 230 -17.48 12.77 10.41
N VAL A 231 -18.42 11.84 10.34
CA VAL A 231 -18.65 11.05 9.12
C VAL A 231 -19.07 11.96 7.96
N GLU A 232 -18.26 11.96 6.90
CA GLU A 232 -18.52 12.74 5.70
C GLU A 232 -18.45 11.83 4.48
N PHE A 233 -19.59 11.66 3.80
CA PHE A 233 -19.69 10.90 2.55
C PHE A 233 -19.46 11.79 1.34
N TYR A 234 -18.58 11.36 0.42
CA TYR A 234 -18.29 12.13 -0.80
C TYR A 234 -19.55 12.36 -1.64
N SER A 235 -20.42 11.34 -1.74
CA SER A 235 -21.75 11.51 -2.32
C SER A 235 -22.74 10.46 -1.82
N THR A 236 -24.03 10.72 -1.99
CA THR A 236 -25.13 9.78 -1.67
C THR A 236 -24.93 8.43 -2.34
N LYS A 237 -24.44 8.41 -3.59
CA LYS A 237 -24.13 7.17 -4.32
C LYS A 237 -23.08 6.31 -3.60
N HIS A 238 -22.01 6.92 -3.09
CA HIS A 238 -20.96 6.19 -2.36
C HIS A 238 -21.49 5.68 -1.02
N LYS A 239 -22.28 6.49 -0.30
CA LYS A 239 -22.93 6.08 0.95
C LYS A 239 -23.83 4.85 0.73
N VAL A 240 -24.71 4.90 -0.28
CA VAL A 240 -25.62 3.80 -0.61
C VAL A 240 -24.85 2.54 -1.02
N ALA A 241 -23.79 2.68 -1.80
CA ALA A 241 -22.94 1.55 -2.19
C ALA A 241 -22.29 0.87 -0.99
N LEU A 242 -21.73 1.64 -0.05
CA LEU A 242 -21.15 1.11 1.18
C LEU A 242 -22.20 0.40 2.04
N LEU A 243 -23.35 1.05 2.31
CA LEU A 243 -24.44 0.49 3.10
C LEU A 243 -24.95 -0.84 2.51
N THR A 244 -25.11 -0.89 1.20
CA THR A 244 -25.55 -2.09 0.48
C THR A 244 -24.52 -3.20 0.59
N ALA A 245 -23.23 -2.88 0.39
CA ALA A 245 -22.13 -3.83 0.54
C ALA A 245 -22.07 -4.41 1.95
N GLN A 246 -22.19 -3.57 2.98
CA GLN A 246 -22.20 -4.00 4.38
C GLN A 246 -23.39 -4.90 4.68
N LYS A 247 -24.60 -4.57 4.20
CA LYS A 247 -25.79 -5.40 4.38
C LYS A 247 -25.59 -6.81 3.78
N ILE A 248 -24.97 -6.88 2.60
CA ILE A 248 -24.65 -8.16 1.94
C ILE A 248 -23.59 -8.93 2.73
N ALA A 249 -22.50 -8.28 3.15
CA ALA A 249 -21.43 -8.90 3.93
C ALA A 249 -21.93 -9.45 5.27
N LYS A 250 -22.80 -8.70 5.97
CA LYS A 250 -23.50 -9.14 7.18
C LYS A 250 -24.36 -10.37 6.94
N LYS A 251 -25.22 -10.34 5.90
CA LYS A 251 -26.09 -11.48 5.54
C LYS A 251 -25.28 -12.74 5.25
N ARG A 252 -24.11 -12.59 4.64
CA ARG A 252 -23.21 -13.69 4.27
C ARG A 252 -22.21 -14.09 5.36
N ARG A 253 -22.22 -13.41 6.51
CA ARG A 253 -21.28 -13.63 7.63
C ARG A 253 -19.81 -13.61 7.17
N LEU A 254 -19.43 -12.60 6.39
CA LEU A 254 -18.06 -12.45 5.86
C LEU A 254 -17.16 -11.66 6.82
N GLY A 255 -15.91 -12.09 6.96
CA GLY A 255 -14.88 -11.37 7.72
C GLY A 255 -15.32 -11.07 9.16
N ILE A 256 -15.28 -9.80 9.57
CA ILE A 256 -15.70 -9.36 10.90
C ILE A 256 -17.14 -9.77 11.24
N TRP A 257 -18.00 -9.97 10.22
CA TRP A 257 -19.39 -10.38 10.39
C TRP A 257 -19.57 -11.88 10.59
N SER A 258 -18.50 -12.67 10.58
CA SER A 258 -18.54 -14.09 10.96
C SER A 258 -18.44 -14.29 12.48
N ILE A 259 -18.05 -13.25 13.22
CA ILE A 259 -17.98 -13.27 14.69
C ILE A 259 -19.40 -13.36 15.26
N ASP A 260 -19.56 -14.11 16.37
CA ASP A 260 -20.84 -14.15 17.07
C ASP A 260 -21.24 -12.77 17.58
N ILE A 261 -22.55 -12.48 17.54
CA ILE A 261 -23.07 -11.14 17.84
C ILE A 261 -22.80 -10.72 19.29
N LYS A 262 -22.69 -11.67 20.23
CA LYS A 262 -22.40 -11.38 21.64
C LYS A 262 -20.94 -10.98 21.88
N SER A 263 -20.02 -11.49 21.06
CA SER A 263 -18.58 -11.23 21.16
C SER A 263 -18.13 -10.10 20.24
N TYR A 264 -18.96 -9.70 19.26
CA TYR A 264 -18.65 -8.62 18.34
C TYR A 264 -18.64 -7.26 19.05
N THR A 265 -17.56 -6.49 18.87
CA THR A 265 -17.47 -5.09 19.26
C THR A 265 -17.05 -4.27 18.05
N SER A 266 -17.77 -3.18 17.75
CA SER A 266 -17.43 -2.30 16.63
C SER A 266 -16.03 -1.68 16.83
N PRO A 267 -15.27 -1.41 15.75
CA PRO A 267 -13.97 -0.75 15.88
C PRO A 267 -14.06 0.61 16.59
N LEU A 268 -15.13 1.35 16.35
CA LEU A 268 -15.38 2.64 17.00
C LEU A 268 -15.57 2.47 18.52
N ASP A 269 -16.39 1.51 18.95
CA ASP A 269 -16.68 1.32 20.37
C ASP A 269 -15.47 0.72 21.11
N PHE A 270 -14.71 -0.15 20.44
CA PHE A 270 -13.44 -0.62 20.97
C PHE A 270 -12.42 0.50 21.17
N LYS A 271 -12.32 1.46 20.23
CA LYS A 271 -11.50 2.65 20.41
C LYS A 271 -11.94 3.51 21.59
N LYS A 272 -13.24 3.68 21.79
CA LYS A 272 -13.79 4.42 22.95
C LYS A 272 -13.48 3.71 24.26
N ALA A 273 -13.70 2.40 24.33
CA ALA A 273 -13.46 1.60 25.53
C ALA A 273 -11.98 1.61 25.95
N ASN A 274 -11.08 1.69 24.98
CA ASN A 274 -9.64 1.71 25.21
C ASN A 274 -9.04 3.13 25.23
N ARG A 275 -9.85 4.19 25.31
CA ARG A 275 -9.35 5.57 25.41
C ARG A 275 -9.13 5.94 26.87
N THR A 276 -8.00 5.51 27.42
CA THR A 276 -7.45 5.99 28.70
C THR A 276 -6.61 7.23 28.50
#